data_AF-A0A1U7DCN9-F1
#
_entry.id   AF-A0A1U7DCN9-F1
#
_cell.length_a   1.000
_cell.length_b   1.000
_cell.length_c   1.000
_cell.angle_alpha   90.00
_cell.angle_beta   90.00
_cell.angle_gamma   90.00
#
_symmetry.space_group_name_H-M   'P 1'
#
loop_
_entity.id
_entity.type
_entity.pdbx_description
1 polymer ?
#
loop_
_entity_poly.entity_id
_entity_poly.type
_entity_poly.pdbx_seq_one_letter_code
_entity_poly.pdbx_strand_id
1 'polypeptide(L)'
;MTAKTLAHGLMPLADRLGVQPLFGDIHNHCDLSYGHGRFADALARAALQLDFVSITGHAHWPDMPVDEPSVAHIVDFHVKGFAKLRDGWSAHYDALRAADGDGFTVFPGYEIHGCEHGDYTIVYRDLDGAPLHLADSPAELKATLDAEMPGRALAFPHHIGYRQGARGINWDTFDAALSPFVEMNSMHGCAETSESPRSYLHSMGPVDGHSTMEWGLAQGHVFGIVGNTDHHSAFPGSYGHGRMAAYARGSDRAALWEAMTARHTNALTGPNVHLLAAIGPVIQGGIAAPSEDAALDVEAIAGGEIDSIDVIRNGRLFQRVSPALCPAPVSHDDDTLLFLELGWGARGSSHDWTGEISLEGGAITGLEPRFRGTEVVSPLEGDDSGHALPAATLDGGTARFSVTAEANPNNSTTATQGLALRLRLNDPGATVRATLCGQSIEIPAARLREGALSGNLGPIDSPAYRFHPLPRPADWQWQGRLPLGALAAGETLYVRLRQTDGQMAWASPIFCRTA
;
A
#
# COMPACT_ATOMS: atom_id res chain seq x y z
N MET A 1 0.67 21.42 7.04
CA MET A 1 1.30 20.11 6.72
C MET A 1 0.19 19.07 6.67
N THR A 2 0.19 18.17 5.70
CA THR A 2 -0.72 17.03 5.67
C THR A 2 -0.35 16.10 6.83
N ALA A 3 -1.23 15.94 7.81
CA ALA A 3 -1.03 14.95 8.85
C ALA A 3 -1.26 13.55 8.24
N LYS A 4 -0.17 12.87 7.86
CA LYS A 4 -0.19 11.50 7.33
C LYS A 4 -0.52 10.47 8.42
N THR A 5 -0.25 10.83 9.67
CA THR A 5 -0.44 10.00 10.86
C THR A 5 -1.89 10.04 11.34
N LEU A 6 -2.42 8.88 11.73
CA LEU A 6 -3.72 8.77 12.40
C LEU A 6 -3.69 9.54 13.73
N ALA A 7 -4.76 10.27 14.05
CA ALA A 7 -4.77 11.13 15.23
C ALA A 7 -4.60 10.34 16.55
N HIS A 8 -3.88 10.94 17.49
CA HIS A 8 -3.70 10.42 18.85
C HIS A 8 -5.05 10.07 19.50
N GLY A 9 -5.08 8.93 20.23
CA GLY A 9 -6.27 8.44 20.94
C GLY A 9 -7.15 7.46 20.17
N LEU A 10 -6.86 7.16 18.90
CA LEU A 10 -7.52 6.09 18.14
C LEU A 10 -6.74 4.76 18.11
N MET A 11 -5.60 4.67 18.81
CA MET A 11 -4.75 3.50 18.73
C MET A 11 -4.27 3.02 20.13
N PRO A 12 -5.16 2.80 21.10
CA PRO A 12 -4.77 2.40 22.47
C PRO A 12 -3.90 1.13 22.54
N LEU A 13 -4.09 0.15 21.66
CA LEU A 13 -3.24 -1.05 21.58
C LEU A 13 -1.83 -0.69 21.09
N ALA A 14 -1.74 0.11 20.02
CA ALA A 14 -0.47 0.58 19.48
C ALA A 14 0.29 1.43 20.51
N ASP A 15 -0.39 2.36 21.17
CA ASP A 15 0.14 3.21 22.24
C ASP A 15 0.68 2.36 23.39
N ARG A 16 -0.06 1.33 23.81
CA ARG A 16 0.36 0.38 24.87
C ARG A 16 1.61 -0.42 24.48
N LEU A 17 1.73 -0.80 23.21
CA LEU A 17 2.86 -1.59 22.70
C LEU A 17 4.06 -0.72 22.28
N GLY A 18 3.87 0.60 22.25
CA GLY A 18 4.89 1.57 21.87
C GLY A 18 5.27 1.47 20.40
N VAL A 19 4.27 1.30 19.53
CA VAL A 19 4.43 1.27 18.07
C VAL A 19 3.43 2.21 17.40
N GLN A 20 3.75 2.68 16.21
CA GLN A 20 2.86 3.49 15.37
C GLN A 20 2.91 2.98 13.93
N PRO A 21 1.79 3.03 13.19
CA PRO A 21 1.78 2.72 11.77
C PRO A 21 2.39 3.90 10.99
N LEU A 22 3.35 3.59 10.12
CA LEU A 22 3.87 4.49 9.09
C LEU A 22 3.58 3.86 7.73
N PHE A 23 3.13 4.66 6.77
CA PHE A 23 2.65 4.17 5.48
C PHE A 23 3.69 4.41 4.38
N GLY A 24 3.90 3.41 3.52
CA GLY A 24 4.92 3.52 2.48
C GLY A 24 4.65 2.68 1.25
N ASP A 25 5.52 2.84 0.27
CA ASP A 25 5.58 2.09 -0.97
C ASP A 25 7.04 1.88 -1.32
N ILE A 26 7.53 0.64 -1.19
CA ILE A 26 8.94 0.30 -1.43
C ILE A 26 9.17 -0.44 -2.74
N HIS A 27 8.15 -0.47 -3.61
CA HIS A 27 8.25 -1.05 -4.95
C HIS A 27 7.40 -0.26 -5.95
N ASN A 28 8.05 0.58 -6.76
CA ASN A 28 7.45 1.45 -7.78
C ASN A 28 8.51 1.79 -8.83
N HIS A 29 8.09 2.04 -10.07
CA HIS A 29 8.96 2.41 -11.18
C HIS A 29 8.73 3.84 -11.71
N CYS A 30 9.75 4.36 -12.39
CA CYS A 30 9.73 5.63 -13.10
C CYS A 30 10.80 5.63 -14.21
N ASP A 31 11.08 6.80 -14.78
CA ASP A 31 12.12 7.01 -15.79
C ASP A 31 13.57 6.77 -15.32
N LEU A 32 13.83 6.28 -14.10
CA LEU A 32 15.17 5.81 -13.71
C LEU A 32 15.62 4.59 -14.54
N SER A 33 14.65 3.78 -14.96
CA SER A 33 14.85 2.67 -15.88
C SER A 33 13.84 2.80 -17.02
N TYR A 34 13.01 1.78 -17.26
CA TYR A 34 12.05 1.75 -18.36
C TYR A 34 10.60 2.04 -17.96
N GLY A 35 10.35 2.56 -16.74
CA GLY A 35 9.06 3.14 -16.37
C GLY A 35 8.86 4.55 -16.94
N HIS A 36 7.66 5.09 -16.76
CA HIS A 36 7.27 6.42 -17.23
C HIS A 36 7.25 7.46 -16.11
N GLY A 37 7.33 8.73 -16.50
CA GLY A 37 7.30 9.87 -15.60
C GLY A 37 8.62 10.12 -14.87
N ARG A 38 8.88 11.37 -14.52
CA ARG A 38 10.17 11.81 -13.97
C ARG A 38 10.39 11.28 -12.55
N PHE A 39 11.62 10.85 -12.26
CA PHE A 39 12.03 10.43 -10.92
C PHE A 39 11.78 11.48 -9.83
N ALA A 40 12.03 12.75 -10.13
CA ALA A 40 11.75 13.85 -9.21
C ALA A 40 10.24 13.99 -8.90
N ASP A 41 9.38 13.70 -9.88
CA ASP A 41 7.93 13.75 -9.70
C ASP A 41 7.43 12.57 -8.86
N ALA A 42 8.03 11.38 -9.03
CA ALA A 42 7.77 10.22 -8.17
C ALA A 42 8.08 10.55 -6.70
N LEU A 43 9.24 11.16 -6.42
CA LEU A 43 9.62 11.58 -5.06
C LEU A 43 8.65 12.63 -4.50
N ALA A 44 8.25 13.63 -5.31
CA ALA A 44 7.31 14.66 -4.88
C ALA A 44 5.91 14.09 -4.58
N ARG A 45 5.42 13.16 -5.41
CA ARG A 45 4.13 12.47 -5.22
C ARG A 45 4.16 11.55 -3.99
N ALA A 46 5.27 10.83 -3.78
CA ALA A 46 5.46 10.03 -2.58
C ALA A 46 5.45 10.90 -1.31
N ALA A 47 6.21 12.00 -1.30
CA ALA A 47 6.25 12.92 -0.16
C ALA A 47 4.89 13.54 0.17
N LEU A 48 3.97 13.64 -0.80
CA LEU A 48 2.61 14.13 -0.59
C LEU A 48 1.73 13.13 0.20
N GLN A 49 1.90 11.82 0.00
CA GLN A 49 0.95 10.81 0.49
C GLN A 49 1.54 9.66 1.34
N LEU A 50 2.87 9.53 1.43
CA LEU A 50 3.57 8.43 2.13
C LEU A 50 4.55 8.95 3.18
N ASP A 51 4.78 8.18 4.24
CA ASP A 51 5.81 8.42 5.27
C ASP A 51 7.19 7.91 4.83
N PHE A 52 7.23 6.89 3.97
CA PHE A 52 8.47 6.40 3.37
C PHE A 52 8.27 5.81 1.98
N VAL A 53 9.36 5.76 1.20
CA VAL A 53 9.33 5.23 -0.17
C VAL A 53 10.65 4.56 -0.55
N SER A 54 10.58 3.61 -1.49
CA SER A 54 11.70 3.23 -2.36
C SER A 54 11.20 3.28 -3.81
N ILE A 55 11.97 3.90 -4.70
CA ILE A 55 11.69 3.89 -6.14
C ILE A 55 12.73 2.99 -6.77
N THR A 56 12.27 1.92 -7.41
CA THR A 56 13.08 0.80 -7.83
C THR A 56 13.25 0.83 -9.34
N GLY A 57 14.49 0.87 -9.81
CA GLY A 57 14.78 0.64 -11.22
C GLY A 57 14.97 -0.85 -11.48
N HIS A 58 14.55 -1.34 -12.65
CA HIS A 58 14.89 -2.69 -13.06
C HIS A 58 16.36 -2.77 -13.47
N ALA A 59 17.08 -3.79 -12.98
CA ALA A 59 18.53 -3.84 -13.06
C ALA A 59 19.10 -5.08 -13.75
N HIS A 60 18.43 -6.23 -13.66
CA HIS A 60 18.99 -7.51 -14.11
C HIS A 60 17.90 -8.55 -14.39
N TRP A 61 18.18 -9.47 -15.32
CA TRP A 61 17.34 -10.63 -15.63
C TRP A 61 18.24 -11.76 -16.17
N PRO A 62 18.69 -12.70 -15.31
CA PRO A 62 19.72 -13.68 -15.66
C PRO A 62 19.25 -14.75 -16.66
N ASP A 63 17.98 -15.14 -16.58
CA ASP A 63 17.35 -16.19 -17.38
C ASP A 63 16.36 -15.62 -18.41
N MET A 64 16.65 -14.42 -18.90
CA MET A 64 15.89 -13.78 -19.96
C MET A 64 15.93 -14.63 -21.25
N PRO A 65 14.81 -14.76 -22.00
CA PRO A 65 14.73 -15.60 -23.20
C PRO A 65 15.43 -14.95 -24.41
N VAL A 66 16.75 -14.76 -24.33
CA VAL A 66 17.57 -14.04 -25.33
C VAL A 66 17.62 -14.72 -26.70
N ASP A 67 17.41 -16.04 -26.73
CA ASP A 67 17.47 -16.84 -27.95
C ASP A 67 16.10 -16.99 -28.64
N GLU A 68 15.02 -16.45 -28.08
CA GLU A 68 13.67 -16.55 -28.63
C GLU A 68 13.33 -15.33 -29.53
N PRO A 69 13.34 -15.48 -30.88
CA PRO A 69 13.19 -14.33 -31.78
C PRO A 69 11.85 -13.61 -31.64
N SER A 70 10.78 -14.30 -31.22
CA SER A 70 9.45 -13.70 -31.06
C SER A 70 9.40 -12.64 -29.94
N VAL A 71 10.32 -12.71 -28.97
CA VAL A 71 10.40 -11.78 -27.83
C VAL A 71 11.65 -10.90 -27.85
N ALA A 72 12.42 -10.89 -28.94
CA ALA A 72 13.65 -10.11 -29.06
C ALA A 72 13.45 -8.59 -28.78
N HIS A 73 12.28 -8.05 -29.12
CA HIS A 73 11.92 -6.66 -28.81
C HIS A 73 11.75 -6.41 -27.31
N ILE A 74 11.25 -7.39 -26.55
CA ILE A 74 11.13 -7.34 -25.08
C ILE A 74 12.54 -7.40 -24.47
N VAL A 75 13.41 -8.26 -24.98
CA VAL A 75 14.81 -8.37 -24.55
C VAL A 75 15.55 -7.05 -24.73
N ASP A 76 15.46 -6.45 -25.92
CA ASP A 76 16.10 -5.16 -26.22
C ASP A 76 15.59 -4.02 -25.31
N PHE A 77 14.29 -4.00 -25.03
CA PHE A 77 13.68 -3.05 -24.09
C PHE A 77 14.27 -3.15 -22.68
N HIS A 78 14.39 -4.37 -22.13
CA HIS A 78 14.95 -4.58 -20.79
C HIS A 78 16.44 -4.19 -20.73
N VAL A 79 17.24 -4.64 -21.71
CA VAL A 79 18.68 -4.34 -21.77
C VAL A 79 18.94 -2.82 -21.76
N LYS A 80 18.13 -2.05 -22.49
CA LYS A 80 18.21 -0.58 -22.51
C LYS A 80 17.86 0.03 -21.16
N GLY A 81 16.79 -0.43 -20.49
CA GLY A 81 16.42 0.07 -19.17
C GLY A 81 17.44 -0.26 -18.09
N PHE A 82 18.01 -1.47 -18.12
CA PHE A 82 19.08 -1.87 -17.19
C PHE A 82 20.33 -0.99 -17.36
N ALA A 83 20.71 -0.71 -18.61
CA ALA A 83 21.83 0.19 -18.90
C ALA A 83 21.56 1.61 -18.39
N LYS A 84 20.35 2.13 -18.63
CA LYS A 84 19.92 3.46 -18.15
C LYS A 84 20.01 3.57 -16.62
N LEU A 85 19.52 2.57 -15.89
CA LEU A 85 19.62 2.55 -14.44
C LEU A 85 21.08 2.55 -13.99
N ARG A 86 21.90 1.66 -14.54
CA ARG A 86 23.32 1.54 -14.19
C ARG A 86 24.07 2.86 -14.41
N ASP A 87 23.82 3.54 -15.53
CA ASP A 87 24.46 4.81 -15.87
C ASP A 87 24.02 5.94 -14.92
N GLY A 88 22.77 5.91 -14.45
CA GLY A 88 22.21 6.86 -13.48
C GLY A 88 22.45 6.50 -12.00
N TRP A 89 22.92 5.29 -11.69
CA TRP A 89 22.91 4.73 -10.34
C TRP A 89 23.76 5.52 -9.34
N SER A 90 24.92 6.06 -9.72
CA SER A 90 25.67 6.87 -8.75
C SER A 90 24.98 8.21 -8.48
N ALA A 91 24.39 8.83 -9.49
CA ALA A 91 23.84 10.18 -9.41
C ALA A 91 22.47 10.23 -8.70
N HIS A 92 21.68 9.16 -8.77
CA HIS A 92 20.35 9.15 -8.16
C HIS A 92 20.39 9.32 -6.62
N TYR A 93 21.47 8.89 -5.95
CA TYR A 93 21.63 9.07 -4.50
C TYR A 93 21.62 10.54 -4.06
N ASP A 94 22.08 11.48 -4.90
CA ASP A 94 22.03 12.89 -4.56
C ASP A 94 20.59 13.41 -4.52
N ALA A 95 19.75 12.96 -5.45
CA ALA A 95 18.32 13.26 -5.45
C ALA A 95 17.59 12.58 -4.28
N LEU A 96 17.95 11.34 -3.93
CA LEU A 96 17.42 10.67 -2.74
C LEU A 96 17.74 11.45 -1.46
N ARG A 97 19.00 11.87 -1.27
CA ARG A 97 19.42 12.68 -0.11
C ARG A 97 18.74 14.04 -0.05
N ALA A 98 18.45 14.64 -1.20
CA ALA A 98 17.73 15.92 -1.25
C ALA A 98 16.25 15.79 -0.90
N ALA A 99 15.64 14.62 -1.14
CA ALA A 99 14.25 14.34 -0.82
C ALA A 99 14.05 13.79 0.61
N ASP A 100 15.05 13.11 1.16
CA ASP A 100 15.03 12.57 2.52
C ASP A 100 14.97 13.66 3.59
N GLY A 101 14.05 13.55 4.55
CA GLY A 101 13.90 14.55 5.60
C GLY A 101 12.84 14.24 6.65
N ASP A 102 12.56 15.23 7.48
CA ASP A 102 11.60 15.10 8.59
C ASP A 102 10.21 14.75 8.06
N GLY A 103 9.69 13.59 8.49
CA GLY A 103 8.35 13.10 8.08
C GLY A 103 8.30 12.47 6.69
N PHE A 104 9.45 12.22 6.05
CA PHE A 104 9.53 11.45 4.81
C PHE A 104 10.89 10.76 4.65
N THR A 105 10.92 9.42 4.77
CA THR A 105 12.15 8.63 4.63
C THR A 105 12.25 8.00 3.24
N VAL A 106 13.39 8.15 2.57
CA VAL A 106 13.63 7.57 1.24
C VAL A 106 14.68 6.46 1.33
N PHE A 107 14.41 5.31 0.72
CA PHE A 107 15.35 4.19 0.61
C PHE A 107 15.79 4.02 -0.86
N PRO A 108 17.07 3.74 -1.15
CA PRO A 108 17.49 3.32 -2.47
C PRO A 108 17.07 1.86 -2.70
N GLY A 109 16.69 1.54 -3.93
CA GLY A 109 16.36 0.18 -4.28
C GLY A 109 16.37 -0.05 -5.79
N TYR A 110 16.31 -1.33 -6.15
CA TYR A 110 16.26 -1.80 -7.52
C TYR A 110 15.61 -3.18 -7.55
N GLU A 111 15.35 -3.69 -8.74
CA GLU A 111 14.69 -4.97 -8.95
C GLU A 111 15.53 -5.86 -9.86
N ILE A 112 15.54 -7.16 -9.54
CA ILE A 112 16.10 -8.23 -10.35
C ILE A 112 14.96 -9.17 -10.73
N HIS A 113 14.85 -9.47 -12.03
CA HIS A 113 13.89 -10.44 -12.54
C HIS A 113 14.44 -11.85 -12.46
N GLY A 114 13.55 -12.84 -12.48
CA GLY A 114 13.93 -14.25 -12.62
C GLY A 114 12.74 -15.12 -13.00
N CYS A 115 12.86 -15.92 -14.06
CA CYS A 115 11.85 -16.92 -14.38
C CYS A 115 11.89 -18.07 -13.36
N GLU A 116 13.09 -18.54 -12.99
CA GLU A 116 13.29 -19.68 -12.10
C GLU A 116 12.92 -19.38 -10.64
N HIS A 117 13.32 -18.21 -10.13
CA HIS A 117 13.19 -17.85 -8.72
C HIS A 117 12.09 -16.83 -8.42
N GLY A 118 11.51 -16.23 -9.46
CA GLY A 118 10.68 -15.04 -9.36
C GLY A 118 11.50 -13.77 -9.31
N ASP A 119 10.81 -12.65 -9.29
CA ASP A 119 11.45 -11.34 -9.25
C ASP A 119 11.62 -10.86 -7.81
N TYR A 120 12.73 -10.19 -7.56
CA TYR A 120 13.13 -9.70 -6.25
C TYR A 120 13.38 -8.20 -6.28
N THR A 121 12.76 -7.49 -5.34
CA THR A 121 13.09 -6.10 -5.04
C THR A 121 14.16 -6.07 -3.96
N ILE A 122 15.22 -5.29 -4.18
CA ILE A 122 16.30 -5.06 -3.24
C ILE A 122 16.16 -3.63 -2.71
N VAL A 123 16.28 -3.47 -1.39
CA VAL A 123 16.23 -2.17 -0.72
C VAL A 123 17.45 -2.03 0.18
N TYR A 124 18.12 -0.88 0.11
CA TYR A 124 19.20 -0.52 1.02
C TYR A 124 18.69 0.37 2.14
N ARG A 125 19.29 0.24 3.32
CA ARG A 125 18.94 1.08 4.46
C ARG A 125 19.43 2.51 4.27
N ASP A 126 20.69 2.64 3.85
CA ASP A 126 21.45 3.88 3.93
C ASP A 126 21.60 4.57 2.56
N LEU A 127 21.79 5.89 2.59
CA LEU A 127 22.01 6.72 1.40
C LEU A 127 23.51 6.94 1.12
N ASP A 128 24.36 5.94 1.36
CA ASP A 128 25.81 6.04 1.29
C ASP A 128 26.42 5.69 -0.08
N GLY A 129 25.58 5.44 -1.10
CA GLY A 129 26.04 5.19 -2.46
C GLY A 129 26.41 3.73 -2.73
N ALA A 130 25.75 2.77 -2.07
CA ALA A 130 25.96 1.34 -2.31
C ALA A 130 25.82 0.98 -3.81
N PRO A 131 26.68 0.08 -4.35
CA PRO A 131 26.58 -0.36 -5.73
C PRO A 131 25.32 -1.23 -5.97
N LEU A 132 25.03 -1.53 -7.23
CA LEU A 132 24.06 -2.57 -7.58
C LEU A 132 24.67 -3.94 -7.28
N HIS A 133 24.05 -4.74 -6.39
CA HIS A 133 24.46 -6.12 -6.14
C HIS A 133 23.58 -7.05 -6.99
N LEU A 134 24.08 -7.44 -8.16
CA LEU A 134 23.36 -8.32 -9.08
C LEU A 134 23.71 -9.77 -8.77
N ALA A 135 22.71 -10.64 -8.82
CA ALA A 135 22.86 -12.07 -8.58
C ALA A 135 21.81 -12.84 -9.38
N ASP A 136 22.10 -14.11 -9.66
CA ASP A 136 21.24 -14.93 -10.51
C ASP A 136 20.28 -15.80 -9.70
N SER A 137 20.50 -15.91 -8.38
CA SER A 137 19.64 -16.63 -7.44
C SER A 137 19.52 -15.94 -6.07
N PRO A 138 18.46 -16.23 -5.29
CA PRO A 138 18.32 -15.70 -3.93
C PRO A 138 19.49 -16.07 -3.01
N ALA A 139 20.05 -17.27 -3.14
CA ALA A 139 21.17 -17.72 -2.31
C ALA A 139 22.45 -16.91 -2.57
N GLU A 140 22.76 -16.63 -3.83
CA GLU A 140 23.90 -15.78 -4.22
C GLU A 140 23.68 -14.32 -3.82
N LEU A 141 22.46 -13.81 -4.00
CA LEU A 141 22.08 -12.46 -3.57
C LEU A 141 22.29 -12.30 -2.07
N LYS A 142 21.79 -13.26 -1.28
CA LYS A 142 21.97 -13.28 0.16
C LYS A 142 23.44 -13.30 0.57
N ALA A 143 24.24 -14.20 -0.01
CA ALA A 143 25.66 -14.29 0.29
C ALA A 143 26.39 -12.97 0.01
N THR A 144 26.06 -12.32 -1.10
CA THR A 144 26.62 -11.02 -1.49
C THR A 144 26.20 -9.90 -0.53
N LEU A 145 24.91 -9.79 -0.24
CA LEU A 145 24.40 -8.75 0.66
C LEU A 145 24.87 -8.95 2.11
N ASP A 146 25.01 -10.19 2.60
CA ASP A 146 25.57 -10.46 3.92
C ASP A 146 27.05 -10.06 4.02
N ALA A 147 27.81 -10.26 2.94
CA ALA A 147 29.23 -9.91 2.89
C ALA A 147 29.47 -8.40 2.77
N GLU A 148 28.69 -7.71 1.92
CA GLU A 148 28.95 -6.32 1.53
C GLU A 148 28.03 -5.31 2.23
N MET A 149 26.82 -5.73 2.63
CA MET A 149 25.76 -4.88 3.21
C MET A 149 25.16 -5.48 4.50
N PRO A 150 25.96 -5.96 5.47
CA PRO A 150 25.46 -6.72 6.62
C PRO A 150 24.45 -5.93 7.46
N GLY A 151 23.18 -6.37 7.45
CA GLY A 151 22.08 -5.71 8.17
C GLY A 151 21.67 -4.34 7.59
N ARG A 152 22.14 -4.00 6.39
CA ARG A 152 21.88 -2.73 5.69
C ARG A 152 21.23 -2.93 4.32
N ALA A 153 20.88 -4.15 3.97
CA ALA A 153 20.10 -4.50 2.80
C ALA A 153 19.06 -5.57 3.17
N LEU A 154 17.95 -5.57 2.44
CA LEU A 154 16.98 -6.65 2.39
C LEU A 154 16.57 -6.86 0.95
N ALA A 155 16.10 -8.06 0.62
CA ALA A 155 15.46 -8.31 -0.66
C ALA A 155 14.19 -9.12 -0.47
N PHE A 156 13.15 -8.89 -1.25
CA PHE A 156 11.89 -9.62 -1.12
C PHE A 156 11.32 -10.01 -2.49
N PRO A 157 10.70 -11.19 -2.62
CA PRO A 157 10.01 -11.54 -3.84
C PRO A 157 8.76 -10.69 -3.99
N HIS A 158 8.48 -10.19 -5.19
CA HIS A 158 7.31 -9.37 -5.47
C HIS A 158 6.40 -9.94 -6.53
N HIS A 159 5.18 -9.38 -6.59
CA HIS A 159 4.03 -9.87 -7.36
C HIS A 159 3.95 -11.40 -7.43
N ILE A 160 4.13 -12.07 -6.29
CA ILE A 160 4.53 -13.49 -6.19
C ILE A 160 3.65 -14.49 -6.94
N GLY A 161 2.38 -14.15 -7.20
CA GLY A 161 1.34 -15.06 -7.65
C GLY A 161 1.52 -15.67 -9.04
N TYR A 162 2.45 -15.24 -9.88
CA TYR A 162 2.65 -15.88 -11.20
C TYR A 162 3.11 -17.35 -11.08
N ARG A 163 3.00 -18.11 -12.16
CA ARG A 163 3.53 -19.49 -12.21
C ARG A 163 5.07 -19.49 -12.08
N GLN A 164 5.64 -20.45 -11.36
CA GLN A 164 7.08 -20.71 -11.39
C GLN A 164 7.58 -21.00 -12.82
N GLY A 165 8.71 -20.41 -13.21
CA GLY A 165 9.17 -20.40 -14.60
C GLY A 165 8.53 -19.29 -15.45
N ALA A 166 7.69 -18.45 -14.84
CA ALA A 166 7.06 -17.28 -15.45
C ALA A 166 7.02 -16.11 -14.46
N ARG A 167 8.16 -15.84 -13.79
CA ARG A 167 8.39 -14.73 -12.84
C ARG A 167 7.61 -14.81 -11.52
N GLY A 168 6.98 -15.94 -11.24
CA GLY A 168 6.40 -16.26 -9.94
C GLY A 168 7.43 -16.71 -8.92
N ILE A 169 7.12 -16.55 -7.63
CA ILE A 169 8.00 -16.99 -6.54
C ILE A 169 8.30 -18.49 -6.64
N ASN A 170 9.54 -18.86 -6.30
CA ASN A 170 9.92 -20.24 -6.02
C ASN A 170 10.15 -20.44 -4.52
N TRP A 171 9.17 -21.07 -3.85
CA TRP A 171 9.22 -21.34 -2.40
C TRP A 171 10.37 -22.28 -1.98
N ASP A 172 10.83 -23.17 -2.87
CA ASP A 172 11.96 -24.05 -2.56
C ASP A 172 13.29 -23.28 -2.40
N THR A 173 13.35 -22.08 -2.98
CA THR A 173 14.52 -21.18 -2.90
C THR A 173 14.29 -19.94 -2.03
N PHE A 174 13.11 -19.83 -1.42
CA PHE A 174 12.80 -18.74 -0.51
C PHE A 174 13.63 -18.83 0.77
N ASP A 175 14.32 -17.75 1.13
CA ASP A 175 15.09 -17.63 2.37
C ASP A 175 14.59 -16.46 3.23
N ALA A 176 14.00 -16.78 4.38
CA ALA A 176 13.45 -15.79 5.32
C ALA A 176 14.51 -14.84 5.92
N ALA A 177 15.79 -15.19 5.88
CA ALA A 177 16.87 -14.31 6.34
C ALA A 177 17.26 -13.27 5.27
N LEU A 178 17.05 -13.57 3.99
CA LEU A 178 17.13 -12.58 2.91
C LEU A 178 15.86 -11.73 2.84
N SER A 179 14.71 -12.42 2.93
CA SER A 179 13.38 -11.89 2.65
C SER A 179 12.53 -11.88 3.90
N PRO A 180 12.53 -10.76 4.67
CA PRO A 180 11.68 -10.64 5.83
C PRO A 180 10.19 -10.77 5.45
N PHE A 181 9.81 -10.30 4.28
CA PHE A 181 8.43 -10.36 3.79
C PHE A 181 8.36 -10.72 2.31
N VAL A 182 7.14 -10.97 1.84
CA VAL A 182 6.79 -11.12 0.43
C VAL A 182 5.78 -10.04 0.05
N GLU A 183 5.86 -9.53 -1.18
CA GLU A 183 4.83 -8.63 -1.71
C GLU A 183 3.74 -9.44 -2.40
N MET A 184 2.57 -9.46 -1.77
CA MET A 184 1.42 -10.23 -2.25
C MET A 184 0.35 -9.38 -2.93
N ASN A 185 0.45 -8.06 -2.87
CA ASN A 185 -0.52 -7.16 -3.51
C ASN A 185 0.19 -6.02 -4.20
N SER A 186 -0.04 -5.89 -5.50
CA SER A 186 0.36 -4.73 -6.30
C SER A 186 -0.62 -4.45 -7.43
N MET A 187 -0.26 -3.58 -8.38
CA MET A 187 -1.05 -3.40 -9.61
C MET A 187 -1.22 -4.71 -10.40
N HIS A 188 -0.34 -5.69 -10.14
CA HIS A 188 -0.46 -7.02 -10.72
C HIS A 188 -1.71 -7.76 -10.22
N GLY A 189 -2.17 -7.48 -9.00
CA GLY A 189 -3.30 -8.14 -8.34
C GLY A 189 -2.94 -8.59 -6.92
N CYS A 190 -3.72 -9.51 -6.35
CA CYS A 190 -3.53 -10.03 -5.00
C CYS A 190 -3.31 -11.55 -4.99
N ALA A 191 -2.20 -11.99 -4.40
CA ALA A 191 -1.76 -13.38 -4.27
C ALA A 191 -1.86 -13.91 -2.82
N GLU A 192 -2.82 -13.41 -2.03
CA GLU A 192 -3.15 -14.02 -0.73
C GLU A 192 -3.49 -15.51 -0.91
N THR A 193 -4.37 -15.79 -1.88
CA THR A 193 -4.76 -17.11 -2.39
C THR A 193 -4.86 -17.04 -3.92
N SER A 194 -5.14 -18.16 -4.60
CA SER A 194 -5.33 -18.14 -6.06
C SER A 194 -6.66 -17.52 -6.49
N GLU A 195 -7.63 -17.44 -5.57
CA GLU A 195 -8.98 -16.96 -5.84
C GLU A 195 -9.24 -15.70 -5.00
N SER A 196 -8.92 -14.56 -5.58
CA SER A 196 -9.09 -13.24 -4.95
C SER A 196 -9.99 -12.34 -5.80
N PRO A 197 -10.80 -11.46 -5.18
CA PRO A 197 -11.51 -10.39 -5.89
C PRO A 197 -10.59 -9.45 -6.69
N ARG A 198 -9.28 -9.45 -6.40
CA ARG A 198 -8.24 -8.70 -7.11
C ARG A 198 -7.38 -9.66 -7.92
N SER A 199 -7.93 -10.14 -9.02
CA SER A 199 -7.27 -11.10 -9.92
C SER A 199 -6.07 -10.49 -10.63
N TYR A 200 -5.17 -11.35 -11.12
CA TYR A 200 -4.08 -10.89 -11.96
C TYR A 200 -4.54 -10.58 -13.38
N LEU A 201 -4.48 -9.30 -13.75
CA LEU A 201 -4.86 -8.81 -15.08
C LEU A 201 -3.69 -8.25 -15.88
N HIS A 202 -2.50 -8.22 -15.28
CA HIS A 202 -1.28 -7.77 -15.94
C HIS A 202 -0.84 -8.77 -17.03
N SER A 203 -0.16 -8.27 -18.07
CA SER A 203 0.17 -8.99 -19.30
C SER A 203 1.01 -10.27 -19.12
N MET A 204 1.68 -10.40 -17.96
CA MET A 204 2.52 -11.56 -17.62
C MET A 204 1.73 -12.85 -17.33
N GLY A 205 0.43 -12.76 -17.03
CA GLY A 205 -0.43 -13.95 -16.87
C GLY A 205 -1.28 -13.99 -15.60
N PRO A 206 -1.90 -15.14 -15.31
CA PRO A 206 -2.77 -15.33 -14.15
C PRO A 206 -2.01 -15.76 -12.90
N VAL A 207 -2.74 -15.87 -11.78
CA VAL A 207 -2.23 -16.42 -10.52
C VAL A 207 -2.15 -17.95 -10.58
N ASP A 208 -1.07 -18.52 -10.04
CA ASP A 208 -0.90 -19.94 -9.75
C ASP A 208 -1.00 -20.20 -8.24
N GLY A 209 -1.76 -21.23 -7.84
CA GLY A 209 -2.01 -21.53 -6.43
C GLY A 209 -0.76 -21.87 -5.64
N HIS A 210 0.26 -22.46 -6.26
CA HIS A 210 1.50 -22.82 -5.56
C HIS A 210 2.46 -21.64 -5.41
N SER A 211 2.13 -20.47 -5.95
CA SER A 211 2.92 -19.25 -5.83
C SER A 211 2.32 -18.22 -4.85
N THR A 212 1.27 -18.61 -4.12
CA THR A 212 0.52 -17.72 -3.22
C THR A 212 1.13 -17.65 -1.82
N MET A 213 0.77 -16.60 -1.08
CA MET A 213 1.05 -16.48 0.35
C MET A 213 0.52 -17.70 1.13
N GLU A 214 -0.73 -18.10 0.89
CA GLU A 214 -1.36 -19.24 1.56
C GLU A 214 -0.53 -20.51 1.40
N TRP A 215 -0.04 -20.77 0.18
CA TRP A 215 0.83 -21.91 -0.09
C TRP A 215 2.14 -21.84 0.70
N GLY A 216 2.81 -20.68 0.69
CA GLY A 216 4.04 -20.48 1.45
C GLY A 216 3.85 -20.68 2.96
N LEU A 217 2.72 -20.23 3.52
CA LEU A 217 2.38 -20.48 4.92
C LEU A 217 2.09 -21.95 5.21
N ALA A 218 1.41 -22.66 4.30
CA ALA A 218 1.15 -24.09 4.43
C ALA A 218 2.42 -24.95 4.39
N GLN A 219 3.47 -24.48 3.70
CA GLN A 219 4.82 -25.07 3.68
C GLN A 219 5.61 -24.78 4.97
N GLY A 220 5.11 -23.90 5.84
CA GLY A 220 5.74 -23.57 7.13
C GLY A 220 6.78 -22.45 7.08
N HIS A 221 6.93 -21.76 5.94
CA HIS A 221 7.82 -20.60 5.82
C HIS A 221 7.40 -19.48 6.79
N VAL A 222 8.39 -18.66 7.18
CA VAL A 222 8.21 -17.54 8.10
C VAL A 222 8.53 -16.26 7.37
N PHE A 223 7.52 -15.42 7.15
CA PHE A 223 7.63 -14.15 6.43
C PHE A 223 6.52 -13.19 6.84
N GLY A 224 6.75 -11.89 6.67
CA GLY A 224 5.74 -10.85 6.73
C GLY A 224 5.13 -10.63 5.35
N ILE A 225 4.15 -9.73 5.29
CA ILE A 225 3.50 -9.38 4.04
C ILE A 225 3.53 -7.87 3.83
N VAL A 226 3.69 -7.49 2.58
CA VAL A 226 3.59 -6.09 2.14
C VAL A 226 2.72 -6.00 0.89
N GLY A 227 2.20 -4.81 0.66
CA GLY A 227 1.65 -4.40 -0.60
C GLY A 227 2.43 -3.17 -1.06
N ASN A 228 2.72 -3.08 -2.33
CA ASN A 228 3.36 -1.92 -2.94
C ASN A 228 2.71 -1.72 -4.29
N THR A 229 2.98 -0.61 -4.97
CA THR A 229 2.21 -0.35 -6.18
C THR A 229 2.70 -1.12 -7.39
N ASP A 230 4.02 -1.34 -7.50
CA ASP A 230 4.68 -1.80 -8.73
C ASP A 230 4.31 -0.89 -9.93
N HIS A 231 4.00 0.38 -9.64
CA HIS A 231 3.42 1.27 -10.62
C HIS A 231 4.49 1.80 -11.57
N HIS A 232 4.21 1.79 -12.89
CA HIS A 232 5.15 2.21 -13.93
C HIS A 232 4.94 3.63 -14.47
N SER A 233 4.37 4.55 -13.66
CA SER A 233 4.03 5.92 -14.09
C SER A 233 4.51 7.01 -13.13
N ALA A 234 5.56 6.69 -12.33
CA ALA A 234 6.11 7.60 -11.35
C ALA A 234 5.07 8.05 -10.31
N PHE A 235 4.26 7.12 -9.80
CA PHE A 235 3.21 7.42 -8.84
C PHE A 235 3.24 6.45 -7.63
N PRO A 236 4.28 6.53 -6.78
CA PRO A 236 4.37 5.70 -5.60
C PRO A 236 3.16 5.95 -4.69
N GLY A 237 2.55 4.89 -4.18
CA GLY A 237 1.32 4.93 -3.37
C GLY A 237 0.04 5.19 -4.16
N SER A 238 0.05 5.03 -5.49
CA SER A 238 -1.13 5.07 -6.38
C SER A 238 -2.33 4.34 -5.77
N TYR A 239 -3.39 5.09 -5.47
CA TYR A 239 -4.49 4.61 -4.66
C TYR A 239 -5.25 3.45 -5.31
N GLY A 240 -5.29 2.31 -4.63
CA GLY A 240 -5.99 1.11 -5.07
C GLY A 240 -5.07 0.03 -5.66
N HIS A 241 -3.79 0.33 -5.88
CA HIS A 241 -2.78 -0.60 -6.42
C HIS A 241 -1.86 -1.20 -5.38
N GLY A 242 -1.85 -0.71 -4.14
CA GLY A 242 -0.98 -1.26 -3.10
C GLY A 242 -0.30 -0.17 -2.30
N ARG A 243 -0.11 -0.42 -1.01
CA ARG A 243 0.80 0.28 -0.12
C ARG A 243 1.04 -0.60 1.12
N MET A 244 2.06 -0.29 1.89
CA MET A 244 2.35 -1.01 3.12
C MET A 244 2.20 -0.10 4.33
N ALA A 245 1.98 -0.73 5.49
CA ALA A 245 2.23 -0.08 6.78
C ALA A 245 3.39 -0.79 7.48
N ALA A 246 4.27 -0.03 8.13
CA ALA A 246 5.30 -0.52 9.02
C ALA A 246 5.01 -0.04 10.45
N TYR A 247 4.99 -0.97 11.40
CA TYR A 247 4.73 -0.70 12.82
C TYR A 247 6.03 -0.45 13.55
N ALA A 248 6.44 0.82 13.57
CA ALA A 248 7.73 1.26 14.08
C ALA A 248 7.62 1.90 15.47
N ARG A 249 8.71 1.86 16.24
CA ARG A 249 8.81 2.52 17.56
C ARG A 249 9.15 4.02 17.47
N GLY A 250 9.46 4.49 16.28
CA GLY A 250 9.82 5.86 15.94
C GLY A 250 9.58 6.10 14.46
N SER A 251 9.79 7.33 13.99
CA SER A 251 9.57 7.74 12.60
C SER A 251 10.86 7.92 11.80
N ASP A 252 12.01 7.59 12.39
CA ASP A 252 13.29 7.67 11.70
C ASP A 252 13.56 6.41 10.86
N ARG A 253 14.55 6.54 9.98
CA ARG A 253 15.05 5.48 9.11
C ARG A 253 15.39 4.18 9.85
N ALA A 254 15.99 4.27 11.04
CA ALA A 254 16.40 3.09 11.79
C ALA A 254 15.18 2.34 12.35
N ALA A 255 14.20 3.07 12.88
CA ALA A 255 12.95 2.50 13.38
C ALA A 255 12.11 1.88 12.26
N LEU A 256 12.03 2.51 11.08
CA LEU A 256 11.39 1.95 9.89
C LEU A 256 12.09 0.67 9.42
N TRP A 257 13.42 0.70 9.37
CA TRP A 257 14.22 -0.47 8.99
C TRP A 257 14.05 -1.63 9.96
N GLU A 258 14.03 -1.36 11.26
CA GLU A 258 13.75 -2.37 12.30
C GLU A 258 12.35 -2.97 12.11
N ALA A 259 11.32 -2.14 11.91
CA ALA A 259 9.95 -2.63 11.70
C ALA A 259 9.83 -3.54 10.48
N MET A 260 10.45 -3.14 9.35
CA MET A 260 10.48 -3.92 8.11
C MET A 260 11.21 -5.25 8.29
N THR A 261 12.42 -5.24 8.85
CA THR A 261 13.23 -6.45 9.06
C THR A 261 12.64 -7.38 10.13
N ALA A 262 11.93 -6.83 11.11
CA ALA A 262 11.16 -7.59 12.11
C ALA A 262 9.81 -8.10 11.59
N ARG A 263 9.44 -7.80 10.33
CA ARG A 263 8.18 -8.20 9.68
C ARG A 263 6.93 -7.59 10.31
N HIS A 264 7.09 -6.50 11.06
CA HIS A 264 5.98 -5.78 11.67
C HIS A 264 5.28 -4.92 10.62
N THR A 265 4.78 -5.56 9.57
CA THR A 265 4.26 -4.92 8.37
C THR A 265 2.85 -5.38 8.04
N ASN A 266 2.13 -4.56 7.29
CA ASN A 266 0.86 -4.91 6.69
C ASN A 266 0.90 -4.64 5.19
N ALA A 267 0.14 -5.43 4.43
CA ALA A 267 -0.21 -5.13 3.05
C ALA A 267 -1.55 -4.40 3.02
N LEU A 268 -1.67 -3.34 2.21
CA LEU A 268 -2.89 -2.55 2.04
C LEU A 268 -3.16 -2.37 0.56
N THR A 269 -4.43 -2.23 0.16
CA THR A 269 -4.78 -2.01 -1.25
C THR A 269 -4.75 -0.54 -1.66
N GLY A 270 -5.13 0.38 -0.77
CA GLY A 270 -5.35 1.77 -1.16
C GLY A 270 -5.34 2.74 0.02
N PRO A 271 -6.35 2.74 0.90
CA PRO A 271 -6.40 3.68 2.01
C PRO A 271 -5.38 3.37 3.10
N ASN A 272 -5.01 4.39 3.87
CA ASN A 272 -4.30 4.20 5.12
C ASN A 272 -5.20 3.47 6.13
N VAL A 273 -4.91 2.18 6.35
CA VAL A 273 -5.61 1.34 7.32
C VAL A 273 -4.62 0.92 8.38
N HIS A 274 -4.95 1.22 9.64
CA HIS A 274 -4.28 0.63 10.78
C HIS A 274 -5.00 -0.66 11.16
N LEU A 275 -4.29 -1.77 11.10
CA LEU A 275 -4.75 -3.10 11.51
C LEU A 275 -3.66 -3.75 12.35
N LEU A 276 -3.76 -3.62 13.66
CA LEU A 276 -2.79 -4.15 14.61
C LEU A 276 -3.36 -5.40 15.28
N ALA A 277 -2.58 -6.48 15.30
CA ALA A 277 -2.94 -7.73 15.93
C ALA A 277 -1.81 -8.18 16.86
N ALA A 278 -2.15 -8.61 18.07
CA ALA A 278 -1.15 -9.00 19.07
C ALA A 278 -1.58 -10.19 19.93
N ILE A 279 -0.64 -11.07 20.25
CA ILE A 279 -0.76 -12.10 21.28
C ILE A 279 0.17 -11.71 22.43
N GLY A 280 -0.40 -11.11 23.49
CA GLY A 280 0.39 -10.53 24.57
C GLY A 280 1.26 -9.36 24.05
N PRO A 281 2.60 -9.41 24.18
CA PRO A 281 3.49 -8.38 23.65
C PRO A 281 3.92 -8.62 22.19
N VAL A 282 3.58 -9.78 21.60
CA VAL A 282 4.01 -10.16 20.25
C VAL A 282 3.00 -9.65 19.23
N ILE A 283 3.41 -8.74 18.35
CA ILE A 283 2.57 -8.22 17.27
C ILE A 283 2.71 -9.05 15.98
N GLN A 284 1.92 -8.74 14.95
CA GLN A 284 2.05 -9.33 13.61
C GLN A 284 3.50 -9.40 13.12
N GLY A 285 3.86 -10.48 12.41
CA GLY A 285 5.23 -10.76 11.97
C GLY A 285 6.11 -11.44 13.02
N GLY A 286 5.71 -11.35 14.30
CA GLY A 286 6.42 -11.93 15.43
C GLY A 286 6.20 -13.43 15.63
N ILE A 287 6.99 -13.98 16.56
CA ILE A 287 6.92 -15.39 16.98
C ILE A 287 6.38 -15.46 18.40
N ALA A 288 5.22 -16.09 18.57
CA ALA A 288 4.60 -16.35 19.86
C ALA A 288 4.93 -17.77 20.36
N ALA A 289 5.06 -17.92 21.67
CA ALA A 289 5.21 -19.24 22.29
C ALA A 289 3.86 -19.99 22.33
N PRO A 290 3.86 -21.33 22.39
CA PRO A 290 2.64 -22.10 22.63
C PRO A 290 1.97 -21.71 23.95
N SER A 291 0.65 -21.78 23.98
CA SER A 291 -0.16 -21.42 25.15
C SER A 291 -1.44 -22.24 25.17
N GLU A 292 -1.90 -22.67 26.36
CA GLU A 292 -3.18 -23.37 26.51
C GLU A 292 -4.40 -22.43 26.42
N ASP A 293 -4.20 -21.13 26.63
CA ASP A 293 -5.26 -20.12 26.66
C ASP A 293 -4.76 -18.81 26.04
N ALA A 294 -4.53 -18.84 24.73
CA ALA A 294 -4.14 -17.66 23.97
C ALA A 294 -5.36 -16.77 23.65
N ALA A 295 -5.11 -15.46 23.55
CA ALA A 295 -6.07 -14.49 23.06
C ALA A 295 -5.38 -13.52 22.11
N LEU A 296 -6.13 -13.07 21.10
CA LEU A 296 -5.70 -12.12 20.10
C LEU A 296 -6.33 -10.75 20.39
N ASP A 297 -5.51 -9.77 20.73
CA ASP A 297 -5.93 -8.36 20.72
C ASP A 297 -5.90 -7.87 19.27
N VAL A 298 -6.98 -7.25 18.80
CA VAL A 298 -7.08 -6.65 17.47
C VAL A 298 -7.58 -5.22 17.59
N GLU A 299 -6.93 -4.30 16.88
CA GLU A 299 -7.27 -2.90 16.76
C GLU A 299 -7.29 -2.49 15.28
N ALA A 300 -8.40 -1.95 14.82
CA ALA A 300 -8.66 -1.63 13.42
C ALA A 300 -9.21 -0.22 13.28
N ILE A 301 -8.49 0.64 12.56
CA ILE A 301 -8.94 1.96 12.12
C ILE A 301 -8.83 2.00 10.59
N ALA A 302 -9.96 1.93 9.90
CA ALA A 302 -10.03 1.83 8.45
C ALA A 302 -10.25 3.19 7.76
N GLY A 303 -9.99 3.25 6.45
CA GLY A 303 -10.25 4.43 5.62
C GLY A 303 -11.70 4.59 5.16
N GLY A 304 -12.64 3.88 5.78
CA GLY A 304 -14.05 3.76 5.40
C GLY A 304 -14.72 2.61 6.15
N GLU A 305 -15.98 2.33 5.83
CA GLU A 305 -16.76 1.30 6.53
C GLU A 305 -16.16 -0.11 6.36
N ILE A 306 -16.04 -0.82 7.48
CA ILE A 306 -15.51 -2.17 7.60
C ILE A 306 -16.67 -3.16 7.41
N ASP A 307 -16.57 -3.99 6.38
CA ASP A 307 -17.47 -5.12 6.16
C ASP A 307 -17.13 -6.27 7.12
N SER A 308 -15.85 -6.65 7.15
CA SER A 308 -15.37 -7.78 7.95
C SER A 308 -13.92 -7.63 8.41
N ILE A 309 -13.65 -8.21 9.58
CA ILE A 309 -12.31 -8.50 10.10
C ILE A 309 -12.25 -10.02 10.30
N ASP A 310 -11.45 -10.68 9.47
CA ASP A 310 -11.23 -12.11 9.48
C ASP A 310 -9.96 -12.46 10.24
N VAL A 311 -10.06 -13.43 11.14
CA VAL A 311 -8.92 -14.12 11.73
C VAL A 311 -8.74 -15.43 10.98
N ILE A 312 -7.63 -15.57 10.26
CA ILE A 312 -7.26 -16.80 9.55
C ILE A 312 -6.25 -17.55 10.40
N ARG A 313 -6.49 -18.84 10.64
CA ARG A 313 -5.64 -19.73 11.44
C ARG A 313 -5.34 -20.99 10.62
N ASN A 314 -4.07 -21.28 10.39
CA ASN A 314 -3.62 -22.42 9.57
C ASN A 314 -4.32 -22.49 8.20
N GLY A 315 -4.40 -21.36 7.50
CA GLY A 315 -5.04 -21.26 6.18
C GLY A 315 -6.57 -21.36 6.19
N ARG A 316 -7.22 -21.31 7.35
CA ARG A 316 -8.69 -21.43 7.45
C ARG A 316 -9.27 -20.26 8.22
N LEU A 317 -10.42 -19.76 7.77
CA LEU A 317 -11.19 -18.78 8.54
C LEU A 317 -11.53 -19.39 9.92
N PHE A 318 -10.97 -18.79 10.97
CA PHE A 318 -11.18 -19.20 12.35
C PHE A 318 -12.31 -18.40 12.98
N GLN A 319 -12.29 -17.08 12.78
CA GLN A 319 -13.32 -16.18 13.29
C GLN A 319 -13.52 -15.02 12.32
N ARG A 320 -14.76 -14.57 12.20
CA ARG A 320 -15.13 -13.33 11.51
C ARG A 320 -15.83 -12.40 12.48
N VAL A 321 -15.35 -11.16 12.50
CA VAL A 321 -15.99 -10.03 13.14
C VAL A 321 -16.62 -9.18 12.04
N SER A 322 -17.89 -8.80 12.22
CA SER A 322 -18.54 -7.79 11.38
C SER A 322 -18.96 -6.65 12.29
N PRO A 323 -18.33 -5.46 12.21
CA PRO A 323 -18.65 -4.35 13.10
C PRO A 323 -20.13 -3.96 13.12
N ALA A 324 -20.84 -4.14 12.00
CA ALA A 324 -22.30 -3.96 11.92
C ALA A 324 -23.09 -4.87 12.88
N LEU A 325 -22.57 -6.06 13.21
CA LEU A 325 -23.19 -7.02 14.14
C LEU A 325 -22.56 -7.00 15.53
N CYS A 326 -21.29 -6.64 15.64
CA CYS A 326 -20.53 -6.61 16.88
C CYS A 326 -19.72 -5.31 17.01
N PRO A 327 -20.41 -4.16 17.18
CA PRO A 327 -19.75 -2.87 17.22
C PRO A 327 -18.90 -2.74 18.48
N ALA A 328 -17.65 -2.31 18.30
CA ALA A 328 -16.72 -2.04 19.38
C ALA A 328 -15.77 -0.89 18.98
N PRO A 329 -16.28 0.33 18.77
CA PRO A 329 -15.45 1.45 18.33
C PRO A 329 -14.37 1.80 19.36
N VAL A 330 -13.28 2.40 18.88
CA VAL A 330 -12.18 2.85 19.74
C VAL A 330 -12.57 4.12 20.51
N SER A 331 -13.20 5.07 19.82
CA SER A 331 -13.70 6.31 20.40
C SER A 331 -15.23 6.41 20.31
N HIS A 332 -15.82 7.14 21.25
CA HIS A 332 -17.24 7.50 21.25
C HIS A 332 -17.48 8.94 20.76
N ASP A 333 -16.43 9.68 20.41
CA ASP A 333 -16.56 10.98 19.74
C ASP A 333 -17.25 10.79 18.37
N ASP A 334 -18.02 11.79 17.91
CA ASP A 334 -18.64 11.77 16.57
C ASP A 334 -17.61 12.12 15.47
N ASP A 335 -16.55 11.31 15.41
CA ASP A 335 -15.54 11.33 14.38
C ASP A 335 -16.00 10.49 13.17
N THR A 336 -15.92 11.05 11.97
CA THR A 336 -16.33 10.42 10.71
C THR A 336 -15.30 10.66 9.61
N LEU A 337 -15.45 9.94 8.50
CA LEU A 337 -14.65 10.08 7.30
C LEU A 337 -15.51 10.67 6.17
N LEU A 338 -15.03 11.71 5.52
CA LEU A 338 -15.60 12.22 4.27
C LEU A 338 -14.65 11.85 3.13
N PHE A 339 -15.10 11.01 2.21
CA PHE A 339 -14.37 10.72 0.98
C PHE A 339 -15.01 11.45 -0.19
N LEU A 340 -14.25 12.38 -0.79
CA LEU A 340 -14.58 13.04 -2.05
C LEU A 340 -13.85 12.31 -3.17
N GLU A 341 -14.61 11.86 -4.16
CA GLU A 341 -14.11 11.26 -5.39
C GLU A 341 -14.44 12.16 -6.59
N LEU A 342 -13.49 12.31 -7.50
CA LEU A 342 -13.50 13.29 -8.58
C LEU A 342 -13.03 12.63 -9.88
N GLY A 343 -13.70 12.91 -10.98
CA GLY A 343 -13.31 12.33 -12.27
C GLY A 343 -14.54 12.17 -13.16
N TRP A 344 -14.65 11.03 -13.83
CA TRP A 344 -15.66 10.79 -14.88
C TRP A 344 -15.63 11.85 -15.99
N GLY A 345 -16.46 11.64 -17.00
CA GLY A 345 -16.57 12.50 -18.17
C GLY A 345 -16.49 11.69 -19.45
N ALA A 346 -16.47 12.39 -20.58
CA ALA A 346 -16.32 11.78 -21.89
C ALA A 346 -15.06 10.91 -21.97
N ARG A 347 -15.17 9.71 -22.54
CA ARG A 347 -14.04 8.77 -22.69
C ARG A 347 -12.86 9.45 -23.40
N GLY A 348 -11.66 9.29 -22.86
CA GLY A 348 -10.43 9.87 -23.40
C GLY A 348 -10.23 11.36 -23.07
N SER A 349 -11.07 11.94 -22.21
CA SER A 349 -10.86 13.28 -21.66
C SER A 349 -10.15 13.24 -20.31
N SER A 350 -9.52 14.35 -19.95
CA SER A 350 -9.00 14.64 -18.62
C SER A 350 -9.56 15.98 -18.12
N HIS A 351 -9.53 16.18 -16.81
CA HIS A 351 -9.95 17.42 -16.18
C HIS A 351 -9.06 17.80 -15.00
N ASP A 352 -8.65 19.06 -14.97
CA ASP A 352 -7.90 19.64 -13.85
C ASP A 352 -8.87 20.10 -12.76
N TRP A 353 -8.89 19.35 -11.67
CA TRP A 353 -9.69 19.67 -10.51
C TRP A 353 -8.96 20.63 -9.59
N THR A 354 -9.68 21.64 -9.13
CA THR A 354 -9.28 22.47 -7.99
C THR A 354 -10.41 22.46 -6.97
N GLY A 355 -10.08 22.35 -5.69
CA GLY A 355 -11.11 22.31 -4.67
C GLY A 355 -10.69 22.87 -3.33
N GLU A 356 -11.68 23.40 -2.63
CA GLU A 356 -11.61 23.82 -1.24
C GLU A 356 -12.77 23.19 -0.46
N ILE A 357 -12.50 22.61 0.71
CA ILE A 357 -13.51 22.01 1.58
C ILE A 357 -13.31 22.51 3.02
N SER A 358 -14.38 22.97 3.64
CA SER A 358 -14.44 23.35 5.05
C SER A 358 -15.66 22.73 5.72
N LEU A 359 -15.67 22.76 7.05
CA LEU A 359 -16.76 22.22 7.87
C LEU A 359 -17.28 23.30 8.81
N GLU A 360 -18.57 23.61 8.70
CA GLU A 360 -19.31 24.42 9.67
C GLU A 360 -19.92 23.49 10.74
N GLY A 361 -19.90 23.89 12.01
CA GLY A 361 -20.40 23.05 13.12
C GLY A 361 -19.48 21.87 13.50
N GLY A 362 -18.19 21.94 13.15
CA GLY A 362 -17.22 20.88 13.43
C GLY A 362 -15.78 21.28 13.10
N ALA A 363 -14.90 20.29 12.97
CA ALA A 363 -13.51 20.50 12.55
C ALA A 363 -13.02 19.41 11.58
N ILE A 364 -12.18 19.81 10.61
CA ILE A 364 -11.38 18.87 9.81
C ILE A 364 -10.10 18.59 10.58
N THR A 365 -9.87 17.34 10.96
CA THR A 365 -8.77 16.91 11.85
C THR A 365 -7.68 16.13 11.12
N GLY A 366 -7.92 15.72 9.88
CA GLY A 366 -6.96 14.97 9.07
C GLY A 366 -7.31 15.03 7.59
N LEU A 367 -6.29 14.82 6.75
CA LEU A 367 -6.40 14.82 5.30
C LEU A 367 -5.51 13.72 4.74
N GLU A 368 -6.10 12.84 3.93
CA GLU A 368 -5.45 11.75 3.21
C GLU A 368 -5.67 11.94 1.70
N PRO A 369 -4.60 12.23 0.92
CA PRO A 369 -4.68 12.17 -0.52
C PRO A 369 -4.95 10.72 -0.99
N ARG A 370 -5.92 10.55 -1.89
CA ARG A 370 -6.25 9.27 -2.53
C ARG A 370 -6.07 9.41 -4.03
N PHE A 371 -4.84 9.77 -4.42
CA PHE A 371 -4.51 10.05 -5.81
C PHE A 371 -3.93 8.84 -6.52
N ARG A 372 -4.12 8.77 -7.83
CA ARG A 372 -3.74 7.67 -8.71
C ARG A 372 -2.82 8.15 -9.81
N GLY A 373 -1.87 7.30 -10.17
CA GLY A 373 -1.14 7.38 -11.43
C GLY A 373 -1.99 6.89 -12.60
N THR A 374 -1.55 7.21 -13.81
CA THR A 374 -2.15 6.69 -15.05
C THR A 374 -1.95 5.17 -15.13
N GLU A 375 -2.99 4.41 -15.47
CA GLU A 375 -2.94 2.95 -15.57
C GLU A 375 -2.03 2.48 -16.72
N VAL A 376 -0.79 2.12 -16.41
CA VAL A 376 0.19 1.57 -17.36
C VAL A 376 0.33 0.07 -17.10
N VAL A 377 -0.42 -0.74 -17.83
CA VAL A 377 -0.44 -2.21 -17.66
C VAL A 377 0.84 -2.86 -18.19
N SER A 378 1.49 -2.26 -19.19
CA SER A 378 2.79 -2.71 -19.69
C SER A 378 3.65 -1.48 -19.89
N PRO A 379 4.92 -1.46 -19.43
CA PRO A 379 5.81 -0.33 -19.68
C PRO A 379 6.05 -0.05 -21.17
N LEU A 380 5.83 -1.06 -22.03
CA LEU A 380 5.86 -0.92 -23.49
C LEU A 380 4.66 -0.14 -24.05
N GLU A 381 3.57 -0.04 -23.27
CA GLU A 381 2.29 0.56 -23.62
C GLU A 381 2.00 1.73 -22.65
N GLY A 382 2.66 2.86 -22.85
CA GLY A 382 2.45 4.05 -22.03
C GLY A 382 3.24 5.23 -22.55
N ASP A 383 2.72 6.43 -22.27
CA ASP A 383 3.41 7.69 -22.49
C ASP A 383 3.40 8.48 -21.16
N ASP A 384 4.34 9.42 -21.03
CA ASP A 384 4.27 10.38 -19.93
C ASP A 384 3.00 11.24 -20.09
N SER A 385 2.10 11.15 -19.10
CA SER A 385 0.86 11.91 -19.08
C SER A 385 1.07 13.43 -19.15
N GLY A 386 2.23 13.92 -18.68
CA GLY A 386 2.55 15.35 -18.63
C GLY A 386 1.67 16.15 -17.65
N HIS A 387 0.85 15.49 -16.83
CA HIS A 387 -0.02 16.15 -15.85
C HIS A 387 0.79 16.89 -14.78
N ALA A 388 0.25 18.01 -14.31
CA ALA A 388 0.86 18.77 -13.23
C ALA A 388 0.96 17.93 -11.94
N LEU A 389 1.94 18.25 -11.09
CA LEU A 389 2.04 17.61 -9.78
C LEU A 389 0.77 17.90 -8.96
N PRO A 390 0.15 16.88 -8.35
CA PRO A 390 -0.99 17.08 -7.48
C PRO A 390 -0.55 17.83 -6.21
N ALA A 391 -1.50 18.54 -5.61
CA ALA A 391 -1.30 19.20 -4.32
C ALA A 391 -2.49 18.91 -3.42
N ALA A 392 -2.23 18.77 -2.12
CA ALA A 392 -3.25 18.70 -1.09
C ALA A 392 -2.71 19.29 0.22
N THR A 393 -3.48 20.13 0.87
CA THR A 393 -3.10 20.80 2.12
C THR A 393 -4.30 20.94 3.04
N LEU A 394 -4.05 20.87 4.35
CA LEU A 394 -5.01 21.22 5.39
C LEU A 394 -4.40 22.39 6.18
N ASP A 395 -5.05 23.56 6.11
CA ASP A 395 -4.60 24.77 6.80
C ASP A 395 -5.80 25.59 7.29
N GLY A 396 -5.73 26.08 8.52
CA GLY A 396 -6.81 26.86 9.14
C GLY A 396 -8.16 26.13 9.22
N GLY A 397 -8.18 24.79 9.24
CA GLY A 397 -9.42 23.99 9.22
C GLY A 397 -10.05 23.83 7.83
N THR A 398 -9.35 24.24 6.77
CA THR A 398 -9.79 24.15 5.39
C THR A 398 -8.85 23.25 4.59
N ALA A 399 -9.41 22.25 3.92
CA ALA A 399 -8.70 21.38 3.00
C ALA A 399 -8.69 22.00 1.60
N ARG A 400 -7.52 22.05 0.94
CA ARG A 400 -7.36 22.51 -0.44
C ARG A 400 -6.61 21.49 -1.25
N PHE A 401 -6.99 21.32 -2.51
CA PHE A 401 -6.31 20.39 -3.40
C PHE A 401 -6.36 20.83 -4.87
N SER A 402 -5.42 20.30 -5.65
CA SER A 402 -5.45 20.33 -7.12
C SER A 402 -4.93 19.02 -7.68
N VAL A 403 -5.62 18.44 -8.65
CA VAL A 403 -5.25 17.16 -9.26
C VAL A 403 -5.91 17.00 -10.63
N THR A 404 -5.22 16.38 -11.58
CA THR A 404 -5.82 16.01 -12.86
C THR A 404 -6.43 14.60 -12.76
N ALA A 405 -7.69 14.47 -13.15
CA ALA A 405 -8.37 13.17 -13.25
C ALA A 405 -8.64 12.83 -14.71
N GLU A 406 -8.44 11.56 -15.07
CA GLU A 406 -8.79 11.04 -16.39
C GLU A 406 -10.18 10.38 -16.34
N ALA A 407 -10.89 10.40 -17.46
CA ALA A 407 -12.12 9.65 -17.58
C ALA A 407 -11.82 8.14 -17.51
N ASN A 408 -12.64 7.39 -16.75
CA ASN A 408 -12.47 5.94 -16.62
C ASN A 408 -12.42 5.27 -18.00
N PRO A 409 -11.37 4.48 -18.32
CA PRO A 409 -11.21 3.91 -19.66
C PRO A 409 -12.23 2.82 -19.96
N ASN A 410 -12.76 2.19 -18.91
CA ASN A 410 -13.81 1.18 -18.96
C ASN A 410 -14.58 1.17 -17.62
N ASN A 411 -15.53 0.24 -17.44
CA ASN A 411 -16.40 0.16 -16.25
C ASN A 411 -15.78 -0.56 -15.04
N SER A 412 -14.54 -1.02 -15.15
CA SER A 412 -13.84 -1.83 -14.13
C SER A 412 -12.51 -1.18 -13.68
N THR A 413 -11.95 -0.29 -14.49
CA THR A 413 -10.72 0.46 -14.20
C THR A 413 -11.06 1.87 -13.74
N THR A 414 -10.66 2.20 -12.53
CA THR A 414 -10.90 3.52 -11.93
C THR A 414 -9.73 4.46 -12.19
N ALA A 415 -9.97 5.52 -12.97
CA ALA A 415 -9.04 6.62 -13.21
C ALA A 415 -9.44 7.90 -12.45
N THR A 416 -10.46 7.82 -11.59
CA THR A 416 -10.87 8.90 -10.69
C THR A 416 -9.73 9.23 -9.71
N GLN A 417 -9.83 10.40 -9.11
CA GLN A 417 -8.95 10.90 -8.08
C GLN A 417 -9.78 11.12 -6.81
N GLY A 418 -9.14 11.29 -5.66
CA GLY A 418 -9.91 11.55 -4.46
C GLY A 418 -9.14 12.13 -3.28
N LEU A 419 -9.91 12.58 -2.31
CA LEU A 419 -9.45 13.18 -1.07
C LEU A 419 -10.31 12.65 0.07
N ALA A 420 -9.69 12.06 1.08
CA ALA A 420 -10.37 11.69 2.31
C ALA A 420 -10.05 12.68 3.43
N LEU A 421 -11.07 13.09 4.17
CA LEU A 421 -10.98 14.01 5.28
C LEU A 421 -11.53 13.34 6.54
N ARG A 422 -10.79 13.47 7.64
CA ARG A 422 -11.32 13.12 8.95
C ARG A 422 -12.06 14.33 9.53
N LEU A 423 -13.32 14.13 9.86
CA LEU A 423 -14.19 15.17 10.40
C LEU A 423 -14.53 14.84 11.84
N ARG A 424 -14.60 15.87 12.67
CA ARG A 424 -15.25 15.83 13.98
C ARG A 424 -16.50 16.67 13.93
N LEU A 425 -17.66 16.06 14.10
CA LEU A 425 -18.95 16.75 14.08
C LEU A 425 -19.31 17.16 15.51
N ASN A 426 -19.36 18.45 15.79
CA ASN A 426 -19.70 18.97 17.12
C ASN A 426 -21.16 19.43 17.22
N ASP A 427 -21.84 19.55 16.08
CA ASP A 427 -23.20 20.04 15.94
C ASP A 427 -24.01 19.09 15.04
N PRO A 428 -25.23 18.64 15.44
CA PRO A 428 -26.14 17.92 14.56
C PRO A 428 -26.48 18.64 13.24
N GLY A 429 -26.37 19.97 13.22
CA GLY A 429 -26.54 20.84 12.04
C GLY A 429 -25.26 21.07 11.23
N ALA A 430 -24.17 20.34 11.51
CA ALA A 430 -22.90 20.51 10.81
C ALA A 430 -23.07 20.40 9.29
N THR A 431 -22.36 21.27 8.56
CA THR A 431 -22.49 21.41 7.10
C THR A 431 -21.11 21.40 6.45
N VAL A 432 -20.93 20.49 5.49
CA VAL A 432 -19.76 20.48 4.62
C VAL A 432 -19.94 21.56 3.56
N ARG A 433 -18.98 22.48 3.47
CA ARG A 433 -18.93 23.52 2.45
C ARG A 433 -17.78 23.21 1.50
N ALA A 434 -18.09 22.98 0.23
CA ALA A 434 -17.10 22.72 -0.80
C ALA A 434 -17.20 23.75 -1.94
N THR A 435 -16.06 24.15 -2.49
CA THR A 435 -15.97 24.85 -3.77
C THR A 435 -15.15 23.98 -4.71
N LEU A 436 -15.75 23.45 -5.77
CA LEU A 436 -15.09 22.60 -6.75
C LEU A 436 -15.09 23.31 -8.10
N CYS A 437 -13.91 23.63 -8.63
CA CYS A 437 -13.74 24.35 -9.90
C CYS A 437 -14.62 25.62 -10.00
N GLY A 438 -14.78 26.36 -8.89
CA GLY A 438 -15.61 27.57 -8.80
C GLY A 438 -17.10 27.33 -8.49
N GLN A 439 -17.57 26.08 -8.47
CA GLN A 439 -18.94 25.73 -8.08
C GLN A 439 -19.03 25.52 -6.56
N SER A 440 -19.85 26.34 -5.89
CA SER A 440 -20.15 26.18 -4.46
C SER A 440 -21.20 25.11 -4.21
N ILE A 441 -20.94 24.28 -3.21
CA ILE A 441 -21.75 23.14 -2.79
C ILE A 441 -21.84 23.17 -1.28
N GLU A 442 -23.06 23.12 -0.74
CA GLU A 442 -23.33 23.05 0.69
C GLU A 442 -24.10 21.77 0.99
N ILE A 443 -23.57 20.94 1.90
CA ILE A 443 -24.12 19.62 2.18
C ILE A 443 -24.26 19.46 3.70
N PRO A 444 -25.48 19.44 4.24
CA PRO A 444 -25.69 19.06 5.63
C PRO A 444 -25.09 17.67 5.89
N ALA A 445 -24.34 17.47 6.97
CA ALA A 445 -23.73 16.19 7.30
C ALA A 445 -24.78 15.07 7.41
N ALA A 446 -25.97 15.40 7.90
CA ALA A 446 -27.13 14.50 7.93
C ALA A 446 -27.49 13.93 6.54
N ARG A 447 -27.37 14.71 5.46
CA ARG A 447 -27.63 14.24 4.09
C ARG A 447 -26.63 13.16 3.68
N LEU A 448 -25.36 13.29 4.08
CA LEU A 448 -24.35 12.28 3.77
C LEU A 448 -24.44 11.05 4.69
N ARG A 449 -25.15 11.12 5.81
CA ARG A 449 -25.49 9.92 6.62
C ARG A 449 -26.61 9.08 5.98
N GLU A 450 -27.43 9.67 5.11
CA GLU A 450 -28.47 8.95 4.36
C GLU A 450 -27.91 8.19 3.15
N GLY A 451 -26.81 8.69 2.57
CA GLY A 451 -26.16 8.07 1.42
C GLY A 451 -25.32 9.07 0.61
N ALA A 452 -24.71 8.57 -0.46
CA ALA A 452 -23.82 9.39 -1.29
C ALA A 452 -24.58 10.57 -1.95
N LEU A 453 -23.84 11.64 -2.21
CA LEU A 453 -24.27 12.76 -3.03
C LEU A 453 -23.33 12.88 -4.23
N SER A 454 -23.89 12.88 -5.44
CA SER A 454 -23.13 13.11 -6.67
C SER A 454 -23.59 14.38 -7.37
N GLY A 455 -22.70 14.95 -8.19
CA GLY A 455 -23.02 16.04 -9.08
C GLY A 455 -22.03 16.14 -10.23
N ASN A 456 -22.30 17.08 -11.14
CA ASN A 456 -21.51 17.34 -12.32
C ASN A 456 -21.14 18.82 -12.37
N LEU A 457 -20.00 19.14 -13.00
CA LEU A 457 -19.62 20.52 -13.30
C LEU A 457 -20.39 21.09 -14.51
N GLY A 458 -21.05 20.23 -15.29
CA GLY A 458 -21.81 20.61 -16.47
C GLY A 458 -22.92 19.62 -16.83
N PRO A 459 -23.30 19.51 -18.11
CA PRO A 459 -24.34 18.58 -18.57
C PRO A 459 -23.85 17.13 -18.55
N ILE A 460 -24.63 16.21 -19.15
CA ILE A 460 -24.25 14.80 -19.33
C ILE A 460 -22.83 14.66 -19.90
N ASP A 461 -22.09 13.66 -19.41
CA ASP A 461 -20.69 13.37 -19.75
C ASP A 461 -19.66 14.47 -19.42
N SER A 462 -20.04 15.46 -18.61
CA SER A 462 -19.07 16.38 -18.01
C SER A 462 -18.38 15.77 -16.77
N PRO A 463 -17.22 16.31 -16.35
CA PRO A 463 -16.56 15.90 -15.11
C PRO A 463 -17.53 15.93 -13.92
N ALA A 464 -17.48 14.87 -13.12
CA ALA A 464 -18.39 14.60 -12.03
C ALA A 464 -17.63 14.41 -10.71
N TYR A 465 -18.36 14.62 -9.62
CA TYR A 465 -17.88 14.40 -8.27
C TYR A 465 -18.87 13.55 -7.48
N ARG A 466 -18.35 12.85 -6.48
CA ARG A 466 -19.12 12.07 -5.52
C ARG A 466 -18.58 12.29 -4.12
N PHE A 467 -19.44 12.79 -3.24
CA PHE A 467 -19.24 12.73 -1.79
C PHE A 467 -19.84 11.41 -1.30
N HIS A 468 -18.98 10.54 -0.78
CA HIS A 468 -19.39 9.25 -0.22
C HIS A 468 -20.11 9.42 1.13
N PRO A 469 -20.89 8.41 1.58
CA PRO A 469 -21.58 8.48 2.86
C PRO A 469 -20.63 8.72 4.04
N LEU A 470 -21.13 9.35 5.10
CA LEU A 470 -20.39 9.55 6.35
C LEU A 470 -20.60 8.35 7.29
N PRO A 471 -19.61 7.45 7.44
CA PRO A 471 -19.74 6.30 8.34
C PRO A 471 -19.72 6.75 9.81
N ARG A 472 -20.45 6.05 10.67
CA ARG A 472 -20.39 6.27 12.13
C ARG A 472 -19.09 5.71 12.68
N PRO A 473 -18.60 6.16 13.85
CA PRO A 473 -17.39 5.60 14.47
C PRO A 473 -17.35 4.07 14.51
N ALA A 474 -18.46 3.42 14.86
CA ALA A 474 -18.56 1.95 14.91
C ALA A 474 -18.48 1.24 13.54
N ASP A 475 -18.64 1.98 12.46
CA ASP A 475 -18.61 1.45 11.10
C ASP A 475 -17.17 1.35 10.58
N TRP A 476 -16.24 2.20 11.03
CA TRP A 476 -14.85 2.26 10.54
C TRP A 476 -13.77 2.09 11.62
N GLN A 477 -14.17 1.94 12.88
CA GLN A 477 -13.30 1.66 14.02
C GLN A 477 -13.75 0.37 14.71
N TRP A 478 -12.79 -0.47 15.08
CA TRP A 478 -13.07 -1.65 15.87
C TRP A 478 -11.88 -2.02 16.75
N GLN A 479 -12.15 -2.41 17.99
CA GLN A 479 -11.16 -3.01 18.89
C GLN A 479 -11.78 -4.17 19.66
N GLY A 480 -10.98 -5.17 19.98
CA GLY A 480 -11.45 -6.28 20.79
C GLY A 480 -10.38 -7.32 21.08
N ARG A 481 -10.69 -8.16 22.05
CA ARG A 481 -9.88 -9.32 22.44
C ARG A 481 -10.64 -10.59 22.10
N LEU A 482 -10.08 -11.38 21.20
CA LEU A 482 -10.69 -12.59 20.65
C LEU A 482 -10.04 -13.82 21.30
N PRO A 483 -10.79 -14.74 21.92
CA PRO A 483 -10.23 -15.96 22.47
C PRO A 483 -9.76 -16.89 21.34
N LEU A 484 -8.50 -17.32 21.39
CA LEU A 484 -7.95 -18.32 20.46
C LEU A 484 -7.98 -19.74 21.07
N GLY A 485 -8.01 -19.84 22.41
CA GLY A 485 -7.86 -21.10 23.13
C GLY A 485 -6.42 -21.62 23.05
N ALA A 486 -6.24 -22.94 23.05
CA ALA A 486 -4.93 -23.55 22.91
C ALA A 486 -4.30 -23.17 21.57
N LEU A 487 -3.06 -22.66 21.60
CA LEU A 487 -2.22 -22.30 20.46
C LEU A 487 -1.00 -23.22 20.47
N ALA A 488 -0.90 -24.12 19.48
CA ALA A 488 0.16 -25.10 19.40
C ALA A 488 1.32 -24.66 18.50
N ALA A 489 2.51 -25.22 18.74
CA ALA A 489 3.67 -25.00 17.89
C ALA A 489 3.40 -25.46 16.44
N GLY A 490 3.89 -24.69 15.48
CA GLY A 490 3.66 -24.91 14.05
C GLY A 490 2.49 -24.12 13.49
N GLU A 491 1.60 -23.62 14.35
CA GLU A 491 0.46 -22.83 13.89
C GLU A 491 0.85 -21.45 13.34
N THR A 492 0.02 -20.94 12.44
CA THR A 492 0.11 -19.59 11.88
C THR A 492 -1.25 -18.90 11.97
N LEU A 493 -1.23 -17.60 12.26
CA LEU A 493 -2.44 -16.79 12.33
C LEU A 493 -2.20 -15.40 11.75
N TYR A 494 -3.13 -14.90 10.95
CA TYR A 494 -3.10 -13.51 10.48
C TYR A 494 -4.50 -12.91 10.48
N VAL A 495 -4.56 -11.59 10.38
CA VAL A 495 -5.82 -10.83 10.36
C VAL A 495 -5.97 -10.14 9.02
N ARG A 496 -7.16 -10.19 8.44
CA ARG A 496 -7.53 -9.51 7.20
C ARG A 496 -8.75 -8.65 7.44
N LEU A 497 -8.69 -7.39 7.03
CA LEU A 497 -9.78 -6.44 7.05
C LEU A 497 -10.27 -6.20 5.62
N ARG A 498 -11.59 -6.20 5.42
CA ARG A 498 -12.25 -5.80 4.18
C ARG A 498 -13.22 -4.67 4.44
N GLN A 499 -13.16 -3.66 3.59
CA GLN A 499 -14.09 -2.53 3.58
C GLN A 499 -15.24 -2.79 2.60
N THR A 500 -16.36 -2.08 2.79
CA THR A 500 -17.55 -2.20 1.93
C THR A 500 -17.31 -1.72 0.50
N ASP A 501 -16.31 -0.87 0.28
CA ASP A 501 -15.87 -0.40 -1.04
C ASP A 501 -14.87 -1.37 -1.74
N GLY A 502 -14.55 -2.51 -1.11
CA GLY A 502 -13.63 -3.51 -1.64
C GLY A 502 -12.15 -3.21 -1.41
N GLN A 503 -11.80 -2.14 -0.68
CA GLN A 503 -10.45 -1.95 -0.17
C GLN A 503 -10.17 -2.93 0.97
N MET A 504 -8.91 -3.33 1.12
CA MET A 504 -8.49 -4.40 2.03
C MET A 504 -7.16 -4.07 2.72
N ALA A 505 -6.95 -4.70 3.87
CA ALA A 505 -5.70 -4.69 4.61
C ALA A 505 -5.43 -6.08 5.20
N TRP A 506 -4.16 -6.47 5.25
CA TRP A 506 -3.72 -7.72 5.84
C TRP A 506 -2.56 -7.45 6.78
N ALA A 507 -2.66 -7.95 8.01
CA ALA A 507 -1.56 -7.94 8.95
C ALA A 507 -0.63 -9.12 8.70
N SER A 508 0.68 -8.94 8.87
CA SER A 508 1.63 -10.04 8.78
C SER A 508 1.26 -11.21 9.71
N PRO A 509 1.59 -12.46 9.35
CA PRO A 509 1.29 -13.59 10.20
C PRO A 509 2.05 -13.55 11.53
N ILE A 510 1.36 -13.94 12.60
CA ILE A 510 1.97 -14.34 13.88
C ILE A 510 2.22 -15.84 13.80
N PHE A 511 3.44 -16.24 14.14
CA PHE A 511 3.89 -17.63 14.08
C PHE A 511 3.95 -18.22 15.49
N CYS A 512 3.36 -19.40 15.72
CA CYS A 512 3.56 -20.12 16.97
C CYS A 512 4.75 -21.09 16.84
N ARG A 513 5.81 -20.89 17.62
CA ARG A 513 7.00 -21.76 17.62
C ARG A 513 7.48 -21.99 19.04
N THR A 514 8.06 -23.16 19.30
CA THR A 514 8.80 -23.40 20.54
C THR A 514 10.07 -22.54 20.54
N ALA A 515 10.35 -21.88 21.67
CA ALA A 515 11.57 -21.10 21.87
C ALA A 515 12.84 -21.94 21.74
#